data_AF-A0A151J0W9-F1
#
_entry.id   AF-A0A151J0W9-F1
#
_cell.length_a   1.000
_cell.length_b   1.000
_cell.length_c   1.000
_cell.angle_alpha   90.00
_cell.angle_beta   90.00
_cell.angle_gamma   90.00
#
_symmetry.space_group_name_H-M   'P 1'
#
loop_
_entity.id
_entity.type
_entity.pdbx_description
1 polymer ?
#
loop_
_entity_poly.entity_id
_entity_poly.type
_entity_poly.pdbx_seq_one_letter_code
_entity_poly.pdbx_strand_id
1 'polypeptide(L)' 'MIDESRVQGFERELEADKILGSANDNGKLMYLIQWKGTDAVDMVSASEANIKCPQIVIRFYEDRITWKRAKNKTVVDEFS' A
#
# COMPACT_ATOMS: atom_id res chain seq x y z
N MET A 1 7.61 23.19 -23.27
CA MET A 1 6.35 22.81 -22.60
C MET A 1 6.63 21.49 -21.93
N ILE A 2 6.64 21.45 -20.60
CA ILE A 2 6.71 20.18 -19.87
C ILE A 2 5.34 19.54 -20.08
N ASP A 3 5.33 18.36 -20.68
CA ASP A 3 4.13 17.56 -20.83
C ASP A 3 3.70 17.10 -19.43
N GLU A 4 2.70 17.78 -18.85
CA GLU A 4 2.16 17.50 -17.51
C GLU A 4 1.68 16.05 -17.36
N SER A 5 1.50 15.30 -18.47
CA SER A 5 1.17 13.86 -18.42
C SER A 5 2.32 12.96 -17.94
N ARG A 6 3.53 13.49 -17.78
CA ARG A 6 4.71 12.70 -17.35
C ARG A 6 4.96 12.70 -15.85
N VAL A 7 4.40 13.66 -15.11
CA VAL A 7 4.68 13.77 -13.67
C VAL A 7 3.78 12.80 -12.92
N GLN A 8 4.39 11.86 -12.20
CA GLN A 8 3.69 10.77 -11.51
C GLN A 8 4.08 10.71 -10.03
N GLY A 9 3.25 10.05 -9.24
CA GLY A 9 3.54 9.84 -7.83
C GLY A 9 3.63 11.17 -7.06
N PHE A 10 4.56 11.24 -6.11
CA PHE A 10 4.74 12.45 -5.29
C PHE A 10 5.43 13.61 -6.02
N GLU A 11 5.96 13.41 -7.24
CA GLU A 11 6.47 14.52 -8.05
C GLU A 11 5.34 15.46 -8.50
N ARG A 12 4.08 15.01 -8.40
CA ARG A 12 2.89 15.82 -8.71
C ARG A 12 2.61 16.89 -7.65
N GLU A 13 3.32 16.87 -6.52
CA GLU A 13 3.15 17.79 -5.39
C GLU A 13 1.71 17.85 -4.84
N LEU A 14 0.95 16.76 -5.01
CA LEU A 14 -0.39 16.63 -4.46
C LEU A 14 -0.37 16.01 -3.06
N GLU A 15 -1.35 16.39 -2.24
CA GLU A 15 -1.59 15.76 -0.94
C GLU A 15 -2.19 14.36 -1.15
N ALA A 16 -1.59 13.34 -0.56
CA ALA A 16 -2.14 11.99 -0.58
C ALA A 16 -3.46 11.94 0.23
N ASP A 17 -4.47 11.24 -0.29
CA ASP A 17 -5.75 11.05 0.40
C ASP A 17 -5.82 9.66 1.07
N LYS A 18 -5.62 8.61 0.28
CA LYS A 18 -5.64 7.22 0.76
C LYS A 18 -4.85 6.27 -0.14
N ILE A 19 -4.43 5.14 0.45
CA ILE A 19 -3.89 4.01 -0.31
C ILE A 19 -5.05 3.07 -0.66
N LEU A 20 -5.22 2.81 -1.96
CA LEU A 20 -6.25 1.93 -2.50
C LEU A 20 -5.83 0.46 -2.42
N GLY A 21 -4.54 0.19 -2.62
CA GLY A 21 -3.98 -1.15 -2.60
C GLY A 21 -2.46 -1.15 -2.54
N SER A 22 -1.90 -2.35 -2.40
CA SER A 22 -0.47 -2.59 -2.46
C SER A 22 -0.14 -3.66 -3.49
N ALA A 23 1.04 -3.57 -4.08
CA ALA A 23 1.57 -4.53 -5.02
C ALA A 23 3.04 -4.85 -4.70
N ASN A 24 3.51 -6.00 -5.15
CA ASN A 24 4.91 -6.34 -5.17
C ASN A 24 5.44 -6.11 -6.59
N ASP A 25 6.40 -5.20 -6.74
CA ASP A 25 7.15 -4.98 -7.97
C ASP A 25 8.60 -5.39 -7.74
N ASN A 26 8.99 -6.56 -8.27
CA ASN A 26 10.35 -7.08 -8.19
C ASN A 26 10.94 -7.11 -6.76
N GLY A 27 10.13 -7.52 -5.78
CA GLY A 27 10.50 -7.58 -4.38
C GLY A 27 10.31 -6.26 -3.62
N LYS A 28 9.94 -5.17 -4.30
CA LYS A 28 9.67 -3.87 -3.69
C LYS A 28 8.18 -3.72 -3.45
N LEU A 29 7.83 -3.32 -2.23
CA LEU A 29 6.45 -2.98 -1.90
C LEU A 29 6.10 -1.62 -2.52
N MET A 30 5.02 -1.61 -3.30
CA MET A 30 4.46 -0.43 -3.94
C MET A 30 3.04 -0.18 -3.41
N TYR A 31 2.64 1.09 -3.34
CA TYR A 31 1.28 1.50 -3.02
C TYR A 31 0.62 2.19 -4.20
N LEU A 32 -0.67 1.95 -4.39
CA LEU A 32 -1.51 2.74 -5.29
C LEU A 32 -2.18 3.85 -4.47
N ILE A 33 -1.75 5.10 -4.64
CA ILE A 33 -2.25 6.26 -3.90
C ILE A 33 -3.29 7.01 -4.73
N GLN A 34 -4.40 7.39 -4.11
CA GLN A 34 -5.32 8.42 -4.61
C GLN A 34 -4.95 9.78 -4.01
N TRP A 35 -5.02 10.83 -4.84
CA TRP A 35 -4.69 12.19 -4.43
C TRP A 35 -5.92 13.01 -4.07
N LYS A 36 -5.80 13.83 -3.04
CA LYS A 36 -6.89 14.63 -2.48
C LYS A 36 -7.46 15.60 -3.50
N GLY A 37 -8.78 15.63 -3.62
CA GLY A 37 -9.49 16.53 -4.55
C GLY A 37 -9.38 16.10 -6.02
N THR A 38 -8.89 14.90 -6.32
CA THR A 38 -8.78 14.38 -7.68
C THR A 38 -9.18 12.91 -7.77
N ASP A 39 -9.51 12.45 -8.98
CA ASP A 39 -9.66 11.02 -9.28
C ASP A 39 -8.35 10.38 -9.77
N ALA A 40 -7.24 11.14 -9.74
CA ALA A 40 -5.95 10.64 -10.17
C ALA A 40 -5.41 9.63 -9.15
N VAL A 41 -4.81 8.57 -9.66
CA VAL A 41 -4.15 7.53 -8.88
C VAL A 41 -2.78 7.25 -9.45
N ASP A 42 -1.79 7.07 -8.59
CA ASP A 42 -0.41 6.83 -8.98
C ASP A 42 0.22 5.71 -8.15
N MET A 43 1.14 4.98 -8.76
CA MET A 43 1.93 3.96 -8.07
C MET A 43 3.19 4.61 -7.48
N VAL A 44 3.39 4.43 -6.17
CA VAL A 44 4.56 4.97 -5.45
C VAL A 44 5.25 3.88 -4.64
N SER A 45 6.54 4.09 -4.38
CA SER A 45 7.28 3.17 -3.50
C SER A 45 6.79 3.28 -2.06
N ALA A 46 6.67 2.15 -1.35
CA ALA A 46 6.31 2.18 0.06
C ALA A 46 7.34 2.95 0.90
N SER A 47 8.63 2.87 0.55
CA SER A 47 9.69 3.65 1.19
C SER A 47 9.43 5.14 1.17
N GLU A 48 8.94 5.68 0.05
CA GLU A 48 8.64 7.10 -0.08
C GLU A 48 7.36 7.47 0.68
N ALA A 49 6.30 6.67 0.56
CA ALA A 49 5.04 6.90 1.25
C ALA A 49 5.18 6.87 2.78
N ASN A 50 6.05 5.98 3.31
CA ASN A 50 6.35 5.90 4.74
C ASN A 50 6.94 7.20 5.30
N ILE A 51 7.65 7.98 4.46
CA ILE A 51 8.27 9.25 4.84
C ILE A 51 7.28 10.41 4.63
N LYS A 52 6.64 10.48 3.45
CA LYS A 52 5.82 11.64 3.05
C LYS A 52 4.42 11.64 3.67
N CYS A 53 3.81 10.48 3.88
CA CYS A 53 2.45 10.37 4.40
C CYS A 53 2.26 9.19 5.38
N PRO A 54 3.03 9.13 6.48
CA PRO A 54 3.05 7.98 7.39
C PRO A 54 1.68 7.63 7.97
N GLN A 55 0.85 8.63 8.29
CA GLN A 55 -0.48 8.40 8.87
C GLN A 55 -1.43 7.68 7.90
N ILE A 56 -1.29 7.93 6.59
CA ILE A 56 -2.09 7.25 5.57
C ILE A 56 -1.65 5.79 5.43
N VAL A 57 -0.33 5.55 5.50
CA VAL A 57 0.21 4.18 5.49
C VAL A 57 -0.25 3.39 6.71
N ILE A 58 -0.17 3.98 7.91
CA ILE A 58 -0.62 3.36 9.15
C ILE A 58 -2.09 2.97 9.05
N ARG A 59 -2.95 3.93 8.68
CA ARG A 59 -4.39 3.70 8.53
C ARG A 59 -4.70 2.59 7.52
N PHE A 60 -3.98 2.56 6.40
CA PHE A 60 -4.14 1.50 5.38
C PHE A 60 -3.94 0.10 5.97
N TYR A 61 -2.94 -0.06 6.85
CA TYR A 61 -2.71 -1.32 7.54
C TYR A 61 -3.72 -1.56 8.66
N GLU A 62 -4.04 -0.57 9.49
CA GLU A 62 -5.05 -0.70 10.56
C GLU A 62 -6.38 -1.24 10.03
N ASP A 63 -6.84 -0.72 8.89
CA ASP A 63 -8.07 -1.15 8.24
C ASP A 63 -8.02 -2.60 7.69
N ARG A 64 -6.81 -3.17 7.53
CA ARG A 64 -6.56 -4.48 6.87
C ARG A 64 -5.93 -5.52 7.79
N ILE A 65 -5.62 -5.19 9.03
CA ILE A 65 -5.08 -6.15 9.99
C ILE A 65 -6.11 -7.25 10.25
N THR A 66 -5.75 -8.48 9.90
CA THR A 66 -6.52 -9.68 10.24
C THR A 66 -5.68 -10.58 11.13
N TRP A 67 -6.18 -10.91 12.32
CA TRP A 67 -5.51 -11.83 13.24
C TRP A 67 -5.78 -13.27 12.76
N LYS A 68 -4.80 -13.88 12.08
CA LYS A 68 -4.87 -15.31 11.78
C LYS A 68 -4.59 -16.09 13.06
N ARG A 69 -5.61 -16.76 13.60
CA ARG A 69 -5.42 -17.72 14.69
C ARG A 69 -4.55 -18.86 14.16
N ALA A 70 -3.44 -19.15 14.81
CA ALA A 70 -2.58 -20.27 14.43
C ALA A 70 -3.44 -21.55 14.41
N LYS A 71 -3.48 -22.26 13.28
CA LYS A 71 -4.07 -23.60 13.25
C LYS A 71 -3.09 -24.49 13.99
N ASN A 72 -3.44 -24.90 15.21
CA ASN A 72 -2.71 -25.96 15.89
C ASN A 72 -2.75 -27.20 14.98
N LYS A 73 -1.59 -27.68 14.53
CA LYS A 73 -1.47 -29.00 13.90
C LYS A 73 -1.72 -30.02 15.02
N THR A 74 -2.96 -30.46 15.18
CA THR A 74 -3.24 -31.64 15.99
C THR A 74 -2.66 -32.83 15.23
N VAL A 75 -1.55 -33.35 15.73
CA VAL A 75 -0.98 -34.62 15.27
C VAL A 75 -1.85 -35.71 15.89
N VAL A 76 -2.98 -36.02 15.26
CA VAL A 76 -3.74 -37.25 15.52
C VAL A 76 -4.04 -37.85 14.15
N ASP A 77 -3.15 -38.73 13.71
CA ASP A 77 -3.42 -39.82 12.75
C ASP A 77 -2.08 -40.50 12.40
N GLU A 78 -1.48 -41.21 13.37
CA GLU A 78 -0.41 -42.18 13.09
C GLU A 78 -0.58 -43.49 13.88
N PHE A 79 -1.81 -43.85 14.27
CA PHE A 79 -2.15 -45.23 14.63
C PHE A 79 -3.59 -45.55 14.20
N SER A 80 -3.74 -45.97 12.95
CA SER A 80 -4.84 -46.82 12.48
C SER A 80 -4.25 -47.93 11.62
#